data_AF-A0A3A8PBR9-F1
#
_entry.id   AF-A0A3A8PBR9-F1
#
_cell.length_a   1.000
_cell.length_b   1.000
_cell.length_c   1.000
_cell.angle_alpha   90.00
_cell.angle_beta   90.00
_cell.angle_gamma   90.00
#
_symmetry.space_group_name_H-M   'P 1'
#
loop_
_entity.id
_entity.type
_entity.pdbx_description
1 polymer ?
#
loop_
_entity_poly.entity_id
_entity_poly.type
_entity_poly.pdbx_seq_one_letter_code
_entity_poly.pdbx_strand_id
1 'polypeptide(L)'
;MASSVLRVPWCFLLLALTGCESALPDSADVGPGAGVALGTSESDIRIANSLLTQELVVNAIAANHDANQTLATSSLESLFDPDEMVLNGQTAFINHQLRDPYAQRFMAYLVGCALGPGETLKWLNPSQPAGSQLSEWAGSAGLCPWWRTQAPGDACLKRVTACLLARNNKLGQRVDLSMRGELHEPALSIAQPFALDAWTKPLDHVPASSAPLSSSVPCDEQTVGAGRDCGWTMHSVGWCPAGQTIAVGAGGPQSCDSPGTPLGSSDEARMMLRVCRGIAGCNNADARHVASSQGCSPESTNPTPDEATDPSVRFTCPASGGYFTVMTAPWDSEVAGTANVGVSAGVQAPLSERSVYRIREGAFYGNLFGKDALRDDINVTVRQVSGQRNKYEVIRPRSPQTAPIFNDLYACYDPGWVYGMAYATYRVCALPGSGQDCAAKVTGPCWNTDPQAPRQCDQQDGPLLSGDGDFGKCHDPSNNVWEEPVTVYLNGACDLVDDAHRDLCKRRSEPAPPLEDSRSAPGKR
;
A
#
# COMPACT_ATOMS: atom_id res chain seq x y z
N MET A 1 2.72 -77.08 -2.64
CA MET A 1 1.74 -77.90 -1.90
C MET A 1 2.33 -78.22 -0.55
N ALA A 2 1.59 -78.04 0.55
CA ALA A 2 1.96 -78.41 1.94
C ALA A 2 3.25 -77.75 2.51
N SER A 3 3.38 -77.48 3.82
CA SER A 3 2.40 -77.48 4.91
C SER A 3 2.79 -76.45 5.98
N SER A 4 1.83 -76.08 6.83
CA SER A 4 1.97 -75.06 7.88
C SER A 4 2.33 -75.65 9.26
N VAL A 5 2.32 -74.79 10.30
CA VAL A 5 2.31 -75.04 11.77
C VAL A 5 3.61 -75.63 12.38
N LEU A 6 4.06 -75.31 13.60
CA LEU A 6 3.63 -74.40 14.69
C LEU A 6 4.79 -73.40 15.03
N ARG A 7 4.83 -72.53 16.06
CA ARG A 7 3.99 -72.20 17.24
C ARG A 7 4.26 -70.74 17.72
N VAL A 8 3.65 -70.31 18.83
CA VAL A 8 3.84 -69.01 19.53
C VAL A 8 4.51 -69.29 20.90
N PRO A 9 5.23 -68.33 21.52
CA PRO A 9 4.63 -67.61 22.66
C PRO A 9 4.91 -66.09 22.68
N TRP A 10 3.93 -65.32 23.15
CA TRP A 10 4.13 -63.97 23.68
C TRP A 10 5.02 -64.01 24.94
N CYS A 11 5.95 -63.06 25.10
CA CYS A 11 6.01 -62.22 26.30
C CYS A 11 6.92 -60.99 26.11
N PHE A 12 6.44 -59.88 26.65
CA PHE A 12 7.09 -58.60 26.90
C PHE A 12 8.63 -58.57 26.95
N LEU A 13 9.22 -57.66 26.17
CA LEU A 13 10.37 -56.88 26.62
C LEU A 13 10.15 -55.40 26.28
N LEU A 14 10.00 -54.57 27.31
CA LEU A 14 10.00 -53.12 27.19
C LEU A 14 11.44 -52.63 26.99
N LEU A 15 11.71 -51.95 25.88
CA LEU A 15 12.90 -51.12 25.73
C LEU A 15 12.45 -49.70 25.39
N ALA A 16 12.51 -48.84 26.40
CA ALA A 16 12.23 -47.42 26.26
C ALA A 16 13.35 -46.75 25.45
N LEU A 17 12.99 -46.16 24.31
CA LEU A 17 13.78 -45.11 23.69
C LEU A 17 13.17 -43.77 24.12
N THR A 18 13.95 -43.00 24.88
CA THR A 18 13.58 -41.69 25.38
C THR A 18 13.59 -40.67 24.23
N GLY A 19 12.43 -40.44 23.63
CA GLY A 19 12.19 -39.22 22.84
C GLY A 19 11.96 -38.05 23.80
N CYS A 20 12.63 -36.92 23.57
CA CYS A 20 12.31 -35.68 24.27
C CYS A 20 10.98 -35.13 23.73
N GLU A 21 9.89 -35.47 24.40
CA GLU A 21 8.58 -34.85 24.19
C GLU A 21 8.51 -33.60 25.06
N SER A 22 8.58 -32.42 24.43
CA SER A 22 8.53 -31.14 25.14
C SER A 22 7.12 -30.92 25.69
N ALA A 23 6.96 -31.16 27.00
CA ALA A 23 5.71 -30.87 27.70
C ALA A 23 5.32 -29.40 27.53
N LEU A 24 4.08 -29.16 27.11
CA LEU A 24 3.45 -27.84 27.16
C LEU A 24 3.33 -27.42 28.64
N PRO A 25 3.84 -26.24 29.04
CA PRO A 25 3.53 -25.72 30.37
C PRO A 25 2.10 -25.17 30.37
N ASP A 26 1.21 -25.88 31.04
CA ASP A 26 -0.08 -25.34 31.49
C ASP A 26 0.15 -24.18 32.48
N SER A 27 -0.76 -23.20 32.43
CA SER A 27 -1.04 -22.24 33.52
C SER A 27 0.13 -21.37 34.03
N ALA A 28 0.35 -20.24 33.36
CA ALA A 28 0.86 -19.03 34.04
C ALA A 28 -0.31 -18.09 34.35
N ASP A 29 -0.55 -17.80 35.64
CA ASP A 29 -1.55 -16.83 36.08
C ASP A 29 -1.20 -15.42 35.56
N VAL A 30 -1.99 -14.90 34.62
CA VAL A 30 -1.86 -13.53 34.13
C VAL A 30 -2.69 -12.60 35.01
N GLY A 31 -2.01 -11.83 35.85
CA GLY A 31 -2.64 -10.75 36.62
C GLY A 31 -3.20 -9.64 35.70
N PRO A 32 -4.29 -8.96 36.09
CA PRO A 32 -4.85 -7.85 35.32
C PRO A 32 -3.90 -6.64 35.36
N GLY A 33 -3.03 -6.54 34.36
CA GLY A 33 -1.96 -5.54 34.30
C GLY A 33 -0.83 -5.85 33.34
N ALA A 34 -0.77 -7.05 32.74
CA ALA A 34 0.13 -7.32 31.63
C ALA A 34 -0.30 -6.51 30.39
N GLY A 35 0.44 -5.43 30.09
CA GLY A 35 0.27 -4.66 28.87
C GLY A 35 0.43 -5.56 27.64
N VAL A 36 -0.43 -5.37 26.64
CA VAL A 36 -0.31 -6.07 25.36
C VAL A 36 0.98 -5.60 24.71
N ALA A 37 1.99 -6.46 24.66
CA ALA A 37 3.16 -6.26 23.82
C ALA A 37 2.69 -6.25 22.36
N LEU A 38 2.58 -5.05 21.79
CA LEU A 38 2.06 -4.84 20.44
C LEU A 38 2.99 -5.52 19.43
N GLY A 39 2.49 -6.52 18.73
CA GLY A 39 3.25 -7.22 17.69
C GLY A 39 3.55 -6.28 16.52
N THR A 40 4.81 -6.23 16.11
CA THR A 40 5.24 -5.55 14.88
C THR A 40 4.82 -6.37 13.67
N SER A 41 3.65 -6.04 13.10
CA SER A 41 3.21 -6.56 11.80
C SER A 41 3.60 -5.57 10.71
N GLU A 42 4.64 -5.89 9.93
CA GLU A 42 4.96 -5.19 8.68
C GLU A 42 4.29 -5.94 7.51
N SER A 43 3.35 -5.28 6.83
CA SER A 43 2.72 -5.75 5.58
C SER A 43 2.43 -4.55 4.66
N ASP A 44 3.49 -3.89 4.20
CA ASP A 44 3.43 -2.53 3.65
C ASP A 44 2.99 -2.45 2.16
N ILE A 45 1.84 -3.07 1.80
CA ILE A 45 1.18 -2.90 0.50
C ILE A 45 0.08 -1.81 0.56
N ARG A 46 0.36 -0.73 1.29
CA ARG A 46 -0.37 0.54 1.15
C ARG A 46 0.42 1.47 0.26
N ILE A 47 0.17 1.37 -1.04
CA ILE A 47 1.08 1.90 -2.04
C ILE A 47 0.49 3.11 -2.77
N ALA A 48 1.28 4.19 -2.80
CA ALA A 48 1.01 5.42 -3.52
C ALA A 48 0.83 5.21 -5.04
N ASN A 49 -0.25 5.74 -5.59
CA ASN A 49 -0.61 5.65 -7.01
C ASN A 49 -0.19 6.87 -7.87
N SER A 50 0.94 7.51 -7.62
CA SER A 50 1.34 8.72 -8.37
C SER A 50 2.08 8.44 -9.69
N LEU A 51 1.82 7.31 -10.37
CA LEU A 51 2.38 7.00 -11.69
C LEU A 51 1.52 7.65 -12.77
N LEU A 52 2.04 8.65 -13.48
CA LEU A 52 1.27 9.29 -14.55
C LEU A 52 1.01 8.30 -15.68
N THR A 53 -0.18 8.34 -16.30
CA THR A 53 -0.48 7.45 -17.43
C THR A 53 0.53 7.57 -18.56
N GLN A 54 1.10 8.75 -18.79
CA GLN A 54 2.18 8.94 -19.77
C GLN A 54 3.52 8.30 -19.34
N GLU A 55 3.82 8.26 -18.04
CA GLU A 55 4.97 7.54 -17.50
C GLU A 55 4.79 6.02 -17.64
N LEU A 56 3.56 5.49 -17.50
CA LEU A 56 3.27 4.08 -17.73
C LEU A 56 3.29 3.71 -19.22
N VAL A 57 2.58 4.45 -20.09
CA VAL A 57 2.20 3.96 -21.43
C VAL A 57 3.04 4.49 -22.59
N VAL A 58 3.87 5.51 -22.41
CA VAL A 58 4.74 6.03 -23.49
C VAL A 58 6.19 6.26 -23.06
N ASN A 59 6.71 5.45 -22.14
CA ASN A 59 8.12 5.47 -21.74
C ASN A 59 9.01 4.56 -22.59
N ALA A 60 10.31 4.85 -22.68
CA ALA A 60 11.28 4.14 -23.51
C ALA A 60 11.61 2.69 -23.09
N ILE A 61 11.07 2.18 -21.97
CA ILE A 61 11.21 0.77 -21.55
C ILE A 61 9.92 0.01 -21.84
N ALA A 62 8.79 0.39 -21.25
CA ALA A 62 7.53 -0.35 -21.39
C ALA A 62 6.94 -0.25 -22.80
N ALA A 63 7.05 0.92 -23.44
CA ALA A 63 6.55 1.17 -24.79
C ALA A 63 7.64 1.00 -25.87
N ASN A 64 8.60 0.09 -25.65
CA ASN A 64 9.62 -0.31 -26.62
C ASN A 64 9.72 -1.84 -26.63
N HIS A 65 9.40 -2.49 -27.76
CA HIS A 65 9.30 -3.96 -27.83
C HIS A 65 10.58 -4.69 -27.37
N ASP A 66 11.76 -4.22 -27.75
CA ASP A 66 13.03 -4.89 -27.44
C ASP A 66 13.46 -4.69 -25.98
N ALA A 67 13.23 -3.49 -25.42
CA ALA A 67 13.54 -3.18 -24.03
C ALA A 67 12.57 -3.88 -23.08
N ASN A 68 11.29 -3.89 -23.44
CA ASN A 68 10.23 -4.60 -22.74
C ASN A 68 10.50 -6.12 -22.75
N GLN A 69 10.78 -6.73 -23.91
CA GLN A 69 11.15 -8.14 -24.02
C GLN A 69 12.42 -8.48 -23.20
N THR A 70 13.43 -7.59 -23.20
CA THR A 70 14.64 -7.76 -22.39
C THR A 70 14.32 -7.81 -20.90
N LEU A 71 13.51 -6.87 -20.43
CA LEU A 71 13.07 -6.79 -19.04
C LEU A 71 12.26 -8.02 -18.62
N ALA A 72 11.40 -8.52 -19.51
CA ALA A 72 10.60 -9.73 -19.32
C ALA A 72 11.40 -11.05 -19.28
N THR A 73 12.67 -11.05 -19.67
CA THR A 73 13.47 -12.29 -19.83
C THR A 73 14.81 -12.30 -19.10
N SER A 74 15.10 -11.27 -18.29
CA SER A 74 16.35 -11.13 -17.54
C SER A 74 16.07 -10.73 -16.10
N SER A 75 17.04 -10.95 -15.21
CA SER A 75 16.98 -10.42 -13.84
C SER A 75 17.30 -8.94 -13.80
N LEU A 76 16.72 -8.21 -12.85
CA LEU A 76 16.88 -6.76 -12.75
C LEU A 76 18.33 -6.36 -12.46
N GLU A 77 19.04 -7.09 -11.59
CA GLU A 77 20.45 -6.81 -11.28
C GLU A 77 21.35 -7.00 -12.52
N SER A 78 21.13 -8.05 -13.31
CA SER A 78 21.91 -8.31 -14.54
C SER A 78 21.78 -7.20 -15.60
N LEU A 79 20.70 -6.41 -15.55
CA LEU A 79 20.39 -5.32 -16.48
C LEU A 79 20.87 -3.96 -15.97
N PHE A 80 20.77 -3.70 -14.66
CA PHE A 80 20.84 -2.35 -14.10
C PHE A 80 21.86 -2.17 -12.97
N ASP A 81 22.17 -3.20 -12.18
CA ASP A 81 23.08 -3.03 -11.05
C ASP A 81 24.55 -2.99 -11.55
N PRO A 82 25.32 -1.91 -11.30
CA PRO A 82 26.69 -1.81 -11.77
C PRO A 82 27.66 -2.82 -11.14
N ASP A 83 27.29 -3.46 -10.02
CA ASP A 83 28.12 -4.49 -9.39
C ASP A 83 27.92 -5.87 -10.05
N GLU A 84 26.74 -6.13 -10.66
CA GLU A 84 26.36 -7.43 -11.24
C GLU A 84 26.24 -7.42 -12.79
N MET A 85 26.02 -6.26 -13.42
CA MET A 85 25.77 -6.20 -14.87
C MET A 85 27.00 -6.59 -15.70
N VAL A 86 26.78 -7.39 -16.74
CA VAL A 86 27.80 -7.65 -17.77
C VAL A 86 27.58 -6.69 -18.94
N LEU A 87 28.52 -5.77 -19.17
CA LEU A 87 28.45 -4.81 -20.28
C LEU A 87 28.48 -5.53 -21.63
N ASN A 88 27.35 -5.49 -22.33
CA ASN A 88 27.13 -6.09 -23.65
C ASN A 88 26.12 -5.22 -24.44
N GLY A 89 25.76 -5.64 -25.66
CA GLY A 89 24.84 -4.87 -26.50
C GLY A 89 23.44 -4.67 -25.91
N GLN A 90 22.92 -5.65 -25.18
CA GLN A 90 21.60 -5.63 -24.54
C GLN A 90 21.57 -4.77 -23.28
N THR A 91 22.56 -4.93 -22.39
CA THR A 91 22.69 -4.09 -21.18
C THR A 91 23.00 -2.64 -21.54
N ALA A 92 23.82 -2.38 -22.56
CA ALA A 92 24.03 -1.03 -23.09
C ALA A 92 22.74 -0.44 -23.70
N PHE A 93 21.95 -1.25 -24.41
CA PHE A 93 20.69 -0.81 -25.02
C PHE A 93 19.61 -0.45 -23.99
N ILE A 94 19.42 -1.25 -22.93
CA ILE A 94 18.39 -0.94 -21.92
C ILE A 94 18.78 0.25 -21.04
N ASN A 95 20.05 0.34 -20.63
CA ASN A 95 20.57 1.52 -19.91
C ASN A 95 20.49 2.79 -20.75
N HIS A 96 20.55 2.69 -22.09
CA HIS A 96 20.30 3.83 -22.98
C HIS A 96 18.85 4.32 -22.93
N GLN A 97 17.87 3.46 -22.68
CA GLN A 97 16.46 3.86 -22.54
C GLN A 97 16.20 4.65 -21.25
N LEU A 98 17.00 4.43 -20.19
CA LEU A 98 16.94 5.23 -18.95
C LEU A 98 17.32 6.71 -19.14
N ARG A 99 17.70 7.14 -20.34
CA ARG A 99 17.80 8.58 -20.68
C ARG A 99 16.43 9.26 -20.82
N ASP A 100 15.35 8.49 -20.93
CA ASP A 100 13.99 8.97 -20.80
C ASP A 100 13.59 9.09 -19.32
N PRO A 101 13.26 10.29 -18.80
CA PRO A 101 12.79 10.45 -17.43
C PRO A 101 11.53 9.63 -17.12
N TYR A 102 10.66 9.37 -18.10
CA TYR A 102 9.49 8.52 -17.92
C TYR A 102 9.89 7.06 -17.69
N ALA A 103 10.99 6.59 -18.29
CA ALA A 103 11.50 5.24 -18.08
C ALA A 103 12.11 5.10 -16.67
N GLN A 104 12.83 6.12 -16.18
CA GLN A 104 13.33 6.15 -14.80
C GLN A 104 12.19 6.11 -13.77
N ARG A 105 11.09 6.83 -14.05
CA ARG A 105 9.88 6.85 -13.22
C ARG A 105 9.17 5.49 -13.27
N PHE A 106 8.91 4.95 -14.46
CA PHE A 106 8.38 3.59 -14.63
C PHE A 106 9.17 2.54 -13.85
N MET A 107 10.51 2.56 -13.94
CA MET A 107 11.36 1.61 -13.19
C MET A 107 11.24 1.76 -11.67
N ALA A 108 11.12 2.97 -11.14
CA ALA A 108 10.88 3.17 -9.70
C ALA A 108 9.56 2.53 -9.24
N TYR A 109 8.51 2.59 -10.07
CA TYR A 109 7.24 1.93 -9.78
C TYR A 109 7.30 0.42 -9.96
N LEU A 110 8.04 -0.07 -10.96
CA LEU A 110 8.23 -1.50 -11.21
C LEU A 110 9.01 -2.16 -10.08
N VAL A 111 10.15 -1.60 -9.68
CA VAL A 111 10.94 -2.08 -8.55
C VAL A 111 10.11 -2.03 -7.26
N GLY A 112 9.36 -0.94 -7.03
CA GLY A 112 8.43 -0.83 -5.91
C GLY A 112 7.28 -1.83 -5.92
N CYS A 113 6.88 -2.36 -7.08
CA CYS A 113 5.88 -3.44 -7.19
C CYS A 113 6.50 -4.85 -7.11
N ALA A 114 7.74 -5.03 -7.58
CA ALA A 114 8.39 -6.33 -7.62
C ALA A 114 9.06 -6.68 -6.27
N LEU A 115 9.88 -5.78 -5.73
CA LEU A 115 10.73 -6.02 -4.57
C LEU A 115 10.04 -5.60 -3.27
N GLY A 116 10.41 -6.20 -2.14
CA GLY A 116 9.82 -5.95 -0.82
C GLY A 116 10.38 -4.71 -0.11
N PRO A 117 9.83 -4.37 1.08
CA PRO A 117 10.36 -3.28 1.90
C PRO A 117 11.84 -3.51 2.26
N GLY A 118 12.64 -2.46 2.26
CA GLY A 118 14.08 -2.53 2.57
C GLY A 118 14.97 -3.08 1.44
N GLU A 119 14.41 -3.67 0.39
CA GLU A 119 15.19 -4.03 -0.80
C GLU A 119 15.46 -2.80 -1.68
N THR A 120 16.70 -2.64 -2.17
CA THR A 120 17.03 -1.65 -3.21
C THR A 120 17.69 -2.29 -4.43
N LEU A 121 17.48 -1.68 -5.60
CA LEU A 121 18.17 -1.97 -6.86
C LEU A 121 19.00 -0.75 -7.26
N LYS A 122 20.31 -0.92 -7.37
CA LYS A 122 21.22 0.15 -7.82
C LYS A 122 21.14 0.30 -9.33
N TRP A 123 21.46 1.50 -9.81
CA TRP A 123 21.61 1.81 -11.23
C TRP A 123 22.48 3.05 -11.46
N LEU A 124 22.97 3.22 -12.69
CA LEU A 124 23.77 4.38 -13.08
C LEU A 124 22.88 5.43 -13.77
N ASN A 125 22.72 6.59 -13.16
CA ASN A 125 21.82 7.64 -13.66
C ASN A 125 22.45 8.43 -14.83
N PRO A 126 21.91 8.33 -16.06
CA PRO A 126 22.50 8.93 -17.26
C PRO A 126 22.07 10.40 -17.47
N SER A 127 21.23 10.94 -16.59
CA SER A 127 20.74 12.32 -16.60
C SER A 127 21.55 13.28 -15.71
N GLN A 128 22.39 12.75 -14.82
CA GLN A 128 23.26 13.57 -13.96
C GLN A 128 24.52 14.04 -14.70
N PRO A 129 25.19 15.15 -14.29
CA PRO A 129 26.30 15.77 -15.04
C PRO A 129 27.50 14.86 -15.36
N ALA A 130 27.75 13.84 -14.53
CA ALA A 130 28.81 12.85 -14.75
C ALA A 130 28.35 11.63 -15.59
N GLY A 131 27.07 11.55 -15.97
CA GLY A 131 26.49 10.46 -16.77
C GLY A 131 26.36 9.09 -16.09
N SER A 132 26.86 8.96 -14.85
CA SER A 132 26.99 7.68 -14.13
C SER A 132 26.88 7.85 -12.61
N GLN A 133 26.03 8.74 -12.08
CA GLN A 133 25.84 8.79 -10.63
C GLN A 133 25.09 7.55 -10.16
N LEU A 134 25.68 6.81 -9.22
CA LEU A 134 25.00 5.70 -8.54
C LEU A 134 23.71 6.22 -7.90
N SER A 135 22.60 5.63 -8.30
CA SER A 135 21.24 5.92 -7.84
C SER A 135 20.56 4.61 -7.48
N GLU A 136 19.50 4.67 -6.69
CA GLU A 136 18.80 3.48 -6.22
C GLU A 136 17.29 3.62 -6.46
N TRP A 137 16.64 2.50 -6.75
CA TRP A 137 15.19 2.34 -6.66
C TRP A 137 14.88 1.43 -5.46
N ALA A 138 13.88 1.80 -4.66
CA ALA A 138 13.47 1.03 -3.49
C ALA A 138 12.25 0.13 -3.79
N GLY A 139 12.24 -1.07 -3.20
CA GLY A 139 11.09 -1.96 -3.14
C GLY A 139 10.02 -1.49 -2.16
N SER A 140 8.85 -2.14 -2.21
CA SER A 140 7.72 -1.90 -1.31
C SER A 140 6.76 -3.09 -1.29
N ALA A 141 6.24 -3.54 -2.43
CA ALA A 141 5.15 -4.50 -2.48
C ALA A 141 5.57 -5.98 -2.36
N GLY A 142 6.79 -6.34 -2.77
CA GLY A 142 7.27 -7.73 -2.72
C GLY A 142 6.46 -8.75 -3.54
N LEU A 143 5.79 -8.34 -4.62
CA LEU A 143 4.96 -9.26 -5.43
C LEU A 143 5.79 -10.23 -6.30
N CYS A 144 7.07 -9.94 -6.51
CA CYS A 144 8.01 -10.76 -7.26
C CYS A 144 9.48 -10.44 -6.90
N PRO A 145 9.92 -10.72 -5.66
CA PRO A 145 11.26 -10.34 -5.18
C PRO A 145 12.38 -11.07 -5.93
N TRP A 146 12.15 -12.30 -6.40
CA TRP A 146 13.15 -13.05 -7.17
C TRP A 146 13.49 -12.43 -8.53
N TRP A 147 12.67 -11.52 -9.09
CA TRP A 147 13.01 -10.82 -10.33
C TRP A 147 14.29 -9.99 -10.18
N ARG A 148 14.66 -9.63 -8.95
CA ARG A 148 15.96 -9.07 -8.60
C ARG A 148 17.11 -9.89 -9.20
N THR A 149 17.14 -11.19 -8.91
CA THR A 149 18.28 -12.10 -9.17
C THR A 149 18.03 -13.09 -10.32
N GLN A 150 16.78 -13.35 -10.68
CA GLN A 150 16.36 -14.34 -11.69
C GLN A 150 15.42 -13.73 -12.73
N ALA A 151 15.29 -14.38 -13.89
CA ALA A 151 14.28 -14.00 -14.87
C ALA A 151 12.86 -14.22 -14.31
N PRO A 152 11.89 -13.36 -14.61
CA PRO A 152 10.54 -13.48 -14.10
C PRO A 152 9.76 -14.58 -14.86
N GLY A 153 8.83 -15.24 -14.17
CA GLY A 153 7.82 -16.10 -14.81
C GLY A 153 6.51 -15.35 -15.06
N ASP A 154 5.61 -15.91 -15.87
CA ASP A 154 4.32 -15.32 -16.24
C ASP A 154 3.53 -14.73 -15.05
N ALA A 155 3.36 -15.50 -13.96
CA ALA A 155 2.59 -15.05 -12.80
C ALA A 155 3.21 -13.79 -12.15
N CYS A 156 4.54 -13.71 -12.09
CA CYS A 156 5.26 -12.52 -11.63
C CYS A 156 5.00 -11.31 -12.54
N LEU A 157 5.15 -11.48 -13.86
CA LEU A 157 4.92 -10.42 -14.84
C LEU A 157 3.49 -9.87 -14.76
N LYS A 158 2.50 -10.74 -14.57
CA LYS A 158 1.09 -10.36 -14.43
C LYS A 158 0.79 -9.63 -13.12
N ARG A 159 1.31 -10.09 -11.97
CA ARG A 159 1.15 -9.40 -10.68
C ARG A 159 1.76 -8.01 -10.69
N VAL A 160 2.99 -7.89 -11.23
CA VAL A 160 3.65 -6.58 -11.34
C VAL A 160 2.93 -5.69 -12.34
N THR A 161 2.39 -6.24 -13.45
CA THR A 161 1.48 -5.52 -14.37
C THR A 161 0.25 -4.98 -13.64
N ALA A 162 -0.43 -5.82 -12.86
CA ALA A 162 -1.63 -5.46 -12.11
C ALA A 162 -1.34 -4.36 -11.07
N CYS A 163 -0.23 -4.46 -10.32
CA CYS A 163 0.24 -3.42 -9.41
C CYS A 163 0.58 -2.10 -10.13
N LEU A 164 1.30 -2.15 -11.25
CA LEU A 164 1.63 -0.97 -12.06
C LEU A 164 0.37 -0.27 -12.60
N LEU A 165 -0.62 -1.04 -13.06
CA LEU A 165 -1.87 -0.52 -13.59
C LEU A 165 -2.79 0.03 -12.47
N ALA A 166 -2.86 -0.62 -11.30
CA ALA A 166 -3.54 -0.09 -10.13
C ALA A 166 -2.97 1.27 -9.71
N ARG A 167 -1.63 1.39 -9.73
CA ARG A 167 -0.88 2.61 -9.41
C ARG A 167 -0.93 3.69 -10.49
N ASN A 168 -1.52 3.42 -11.66
CA ASN A 168 -1.74 4.41 -12.71
C ASN A 168 -2.65 5.54 -12.21
N ASN A 169 -2.29 6.80 -12.43
CA ASN A 169 -3.10 7.96 -12.08
C ASN A 169 -2.76 9.15 -12.98
N LYS A 170 -3.71 9.54 -13.84
CA LYS A 170 -3.60 10.73 -14.71
C LYS A 170 -3.22 12.01 -13.96
N LEU A 171 -3.68 12.19 -12.71
CA LEU A 171 -3.47 13.41 -11.95
C LEU A 171 -2.06 13.50 -11.34
N GLY A 172 -1.30 12.40 -11.30
CA GLY A 172 0.01 12.34 -10.63
C GLY A 172 -0.05 12.57 -9.11
N GLN A 173 -1.26 12.63 -8.56
CA GLN A 173 -1.54 12.84 -7.15
C GLN A 173 -1.14 11.61 -6.34
N ARG A 174 -0.59 11.81 -5.14
CA ARG A 174 -0.36 10.72 -4.20
C ARG A 174 -1.67 10.42 -3.48
N VAL A 175 -2.21 9.24 -3.75
CA VAL A 175 -3.24 8.59 -2.96
C VAL A 175 -2.77 7.17 -2.69
N ASP A 176 -2.78 6.78 -1.43
CA ASP A 176 -2.40 5.44 -1.02
C ASP A 176 -3.57 4.48 -1.26
N LEU A 177 -3.26 3.30 -1.81
CA LEU A 177 -4.23 2.28 -2.17
C LEU A 177 -4.07 1.07 -1.24
N SER A 178 -5.19 0.50 -0.80
CA SER A 178 -5.23 -0.87 -0.26
C SER A 178 -5.35 -1.82 -1.44
N MET A 179 -4.27 -2.54 -1.76
CA MET A 179 -4.27 -3.54 -2.83
C MET A 179 -4.48 -4.94 -2.24
N ARG A 180 -5.34 -5.73 -2.89
CA ARG A 180 -5.75 -7.08 -2.46
C ARG A 180 -5.74 -8.01 -3.64
N GLY A 181 -5.48 -9.29 -3.42
CA GLY A 181 -5.31 -10.25 -4.50
C GLY A 181 -4.73 -11.56 -4.00
N GLU A 182 -4.80 -12.58 -4.84
CA GLU A 182 -4.30 -13.90 -4.46
C GLU A 182 -2.84 -14.13 -4.84
N LEU A 183 -2.04 -14.49 -3.82
CA LEU A 183 -0.68 -14.95 -4.00
C LEU A 183 -0.37 -16.11 -3.04
N HIS A 184 -0.27 -17.32 -3.60
CA HIS A 184 0.21 -18.50 -2.90
C HIS A 184 1.34 -19.16 -3.69
N GLU A 185 2.57 -18.72 -3.44
CA GLU A 185 3.77 -19.42 -3.89
C GLU A 185 4.62 -19.83 -2.67
N PRO A 186 4.16 -20.84 -1.89
CA PRO A 186 4.86 -21.29 -0.68
C PRO A 186 6.25 -21.86 -1.00
N ALA A 187 6.46 -22.34 -2.23
CA ALA A 187 7.76 -22.78 -2.73
C ALA A 187 8.78 -21.63 -2.87
N LEU A 188 8.32 -20.39 -2.94
CA LEU A 188 9.13 -19.18 -3.05
C LEU A 188 9.10 -18.35 -1.74
N SER A 189 8.53 -18.91 -0.67
CA SER A 189 8.47 -18.32 0.67
C SER A 189 7.89 -16.91 0.78
N ILE A 190 7.09 -16.45 -0.21
CA ILE A 190 6.35 -15.20 -0.05
C ILE A 190 5.22 -15.46 0.96
N ALA A 191 5.39 -14.94 2.18
CA ALA A 191 4.30 -14.79 3.13
C ALA A 191 3.31 -13.78 2.57
N GLN A 192 2.03 -14.16 2.50
CA GLN A 192 0.86 -13.39 2.02
C GLN A 192 1.15 -11.89 1.81
N PRO A 193 1.57 -11.46 0.60
CA PRO A 193 2.00 -10.08 0.40
C PRO A 193 0.82 -9.13 0.56
N PHE A 194 -0.36 -9.52 0.07
CA PHE A 194 -1.64 -8.83 0.29
C PHE A 194 -2.22 -9.02 1.70
N ALA A 195 -1.41 -9.36 2.71
CA ALA A 195 -1.83 -9.30 4.10
C ALA A 195 -2.23 -7.86 4.44
N LEU A 196 -3.39 -7.70 5.08
CA LEU A 196 -3.92 -6.40 5.44
C LEU A 196 -3.41 -5.98 6.82
N ASP A 197 -2.97 -4.72 6.95
CA ASP A 197 -2.49 -4.23 8.25
C ASP A 197 -3.61 -4.31 9.31
N ALA A 198 -3.30 -4.96 10.44
CA ALA A 198 -4.17 -4.99 11.62
C ALA A 198 -4.46 -3.57 12.16
N TRP A 199 -3.58 -2.60 11.85
CA TRP A 199 -3.69 -1.19 12.20
C TRP A 199 -3.11 -0.33 11.07
N THR A 200 -3.94 0.53 10.49
CA THR A 200 -3.52 1.53 9.48
C THR A 200 -2.66 2.63 10.09
N LYS A 201 -1.38 2.68 9.69
CA LYS A 201 -0.51 3.85 9.92
C LYS A 201 -1.01 5.06 9.11
N PRO A 202 -1.25 6.23 9.72
CA PRO A 202 -1.72 7.43 9.01
C PRO A 202 -0.77 7.91 7.91
N LEU A 203 -1.32 8.64 6.93
CA LEU A 203 -0.54 9.19 5.81
C LEU A 203 0.42 10.30 6.28
N ASP A 204 1.66 10.22 5.80
CA ASP A 204 2.77 11.15 6.05
C ASP A 204 2.82 12.35 5.08
N HIS A 205 1.81 12.51 4.24
CA HIS A 205 1.75 13.51 3.18
C HIS A 205 0.37 14.19 3.16
N VAL A 206 0.28 15.35 2.50
CA VAL A 206 -1.01 15.99 2.27
C VAL A 206 -1.75 15.19 1.18
N PRO A 207 -3.00 14.73 1.40
CA PRO A 207 -3.77 14.05 0.36
C PRO A 207 -3.83 14.87 -0.93
N ALA A 208 -3.71 14.21 -2.08
CA ALA A 208 -3.61 14.85 -3.40
C ALA A 208 -2.37 15.75 -3.63
N SER A 209 -1.36 15.70 -2.75
CA SER A 209 -0.04 16.31 -2.94
C SER A 209 1.06 15.25 -2.96
N SER A 210 2.15 15.50 -3.68
CA SER A 210 3.37 14.68 -3.62
C SER A 210 4.31 15.05 -2.47
N ALA A 211 4.08 16.17 -1.79
CA ALA A 211 4.95 16.66 -0.73
C ALA A 211 4.67 15.96 0.62
N PRO A 212 5.71 15.53 1.37
CA PRO A 212 5.54 15.07 2.74
C PRO A 212 5.03 16.21 3.64
N LEU A 213 4.37 15.85 4.73
CA LEU A 213 4.02 16.80 5.79
C LEU A 213 5.31 17.19 6.51
N SER A 214 5.47 18.49 6.78
CA SER A 214 6.58 18.98 7.62
C SER A 214 6.63 18.22 8.94
N SER A 215 5.47 18.00 9.56
CA SER A 215 5.35 17.30 10.84
C SER A 215 5.96 15.89 10.86
N SER A 216 5.95 15.14 9.76
CA SER A 216 6.56 13.79 9.68
C SER A 216 8.06 13.78 9.36
N VAL A 217 8.66 14.93 9.05
CA VAL A 217 10.11 15.06 8.87
C VAL A 217 10.76 15.27 10.25
N PRO A 218 11.95 14.70 10.53
CA PRO A 218 12.72 15.03 11.74
C PRO A 218 12.94 16.54 11.91
N CYS A 219 13.13 17.01 13.14
CA CYS A 219 13.49 18.41 13.40
C CYS A 219 14.98 18.65 13.08
N ASP A 220 15.28 19.73 12.36
CA ASP A 220 16.67 20.14 12.08
C ASP A 220 17.39 20.71 13.32
N GLU A 221 16.63 21.28 14.27
CA GLU A 221 17.11 21.86 15.54
C GLU A 221 16.18 21.48 16.70
N GLN A 222 16.70 21.49 17.94
CA GLN A 222 15.93 21.22 19.16
C GLN A 222 14.70 22.13 19.25
N THR A 223 13.51 21.52 19.27
CA THR A 223 12.23 22.22 19.27
C THR A 223 11.26 21.61 20.28
N VAL A 224 10.71 22.44 21.17
CA VAL A 224 9.78 22.00 22.23
C VAL A 224 8.32 22.36 21.95
N GLY A 225 7.39 21.55 22.46
CA GLY A 225 5.96 21.88 22.55
C GLY A 225 5.10 21.52 21.33
N ALA A 226 3.79 21.39 21.56
CA ALA A 226 2.87 20.70 20.64
C ALA A 226 2.48 21.51 19.39
N GLY A 227 2.95 22.76 19.30
CA GLY A 227 2.81 23.62 18.14
C GLY A 227 3.84 23.40 17.04
N ARG A 228 4.91 22.62 17.28
CA ARG A 228 5.97 22.38 16.28
C ARG A 228 5.48 21.53 15.11
N ASP A 229 6.04 21.73 13.93
CA ASP A 229 5.70 20.98 12.71
C ASP A 229 6.90 20.16 12.21
N CYS A 230 7.52 19.40 13.12
CA CYS A 230 8.57 18.42 12.86
C CYS A 230 8.62 17.37 13.98
N GLY A 231 9.22 16.21 13.70
CA GLY A 231 9.47 15.15 14.68
C GLY A 231 8.21 14.48 15.25
N TRP A 232 7.14 14.37 14.44
CA TRP A 232 5.92 13.64 14.81
C TRP A 232 5.86 12.26 14.16
N THR A 233 5.49 11.28 14.96
CA THR A 233 5.17 9.92 14.51
C THR A 233 3.69 9.82 14.17
N MET A 234 3.39 9.29 12.97
CA MET A 234 2.03 8.91 12.58
C MET A 234 1.63 7.66 13.36
N HIS A 235 0.79 7.83 14.40
CA HIS A 235 0.36 6.72 15.26
C HIS A 235 -0.80 5.96 14.63
N SER A 236 -2.04 6.43 14.77
CA SER A 236 -3.24 5.66 14.39
C SER A 236 -4.31 6.44 13.65
N VAL A 237 -4.96 5.75 12.71
CA VAL A 237 -6.26 6.17 12.18
C VAL A 237 -7.36 5.60 13.09
N GLY A 238 -8.33 6.44 13.44
CA GLY A 238 -9.57 6.07 14.13
C GLY A 238 -10.80 6.56 13.39
N TRP A 239 -11.98 6.11 13.81
CA TRP A 239 -13.27 6.64 13.36
C TRP A 239 -14.17 6.96 14.55
N CYS A 240 -14.97 8.02 14.41
CA CYS A 240 -15.94 8.42 15.42
C CYS A 240 -17.34 8.73 14.86
N PRO A 241 -18.41 8.42 15.62
CA PRO A 241 -19.78 8.73 15.25
C PRO A 241 -20.11 10.21 15.06
N ALA A 242 -21.20 10.45 14.35
CA ALA A 242 -21.72 11.77 14.03
C ALA A 242 -21.99 12.64 15.27
N GLY A 243 -21.34 13.80 15.35
CA GLY A 243 -21.55 14.79 16.40
C GLY A 243 -21.13 14.37 17.81
N GLN A 244 -20.51 13.20 17.99
CA GLN A 244 -20.09 12.72 19.31
C GLN A 244 -18.86 13.49 19.79
N THR A 245 -18.86 13.94 21.05
CA THR A 245 -17.64 14.42 21.72
C THR A 245 -16.85 13.24 22.25
N ILE A 246 -15.61 13.11 21.80
CA ILE A 246 -14.71 12.02 22.15
C ILE A 246 -13.42 12.55 22.77
N ALA A 247 -12.68 11.68 23.44
CA ALA A 247 -11.37 11.98 23.97
C ALA A 247 -10.33 10.95 23.52
N VAL A 248 -9.10 11.43 23.35
CA VAL A 248 -7.91 10.67 22.96
C VAL A 248 -6.79 11.07 23.92
N GLY A 249 -6.04 10.12 24.47
CA GLY A 249 -4.95 10.41 25.40
C GLY A 249 -3.80 9.42 25.32
N ALA A 250 -2.69 9.77 25.95
CA ALA A 250 -1.55 8.91 26.20
C ALA A 250 -1.04 9.16 27.63
N GLY A 251 -1.77 8.64 28.62
CA GLY A 251 -1.57 8.85 30.06
C GLY A 251 -2.44 9.97 30.65
N GLY A 252 -2.87 10.94 29.83
CA GLY A 252 -3.71 12.06 30.31
C GLY A 252 -5.15 11.66 30.65
N PRO A 253 -5.82 12.35 31.59
CA PRO A 253 -7.22 12.10 31.94
C PRO A 253 -8.17 12.49 30.80
N GLN A 254 -9.39 11.94 30.78
CA GLN A 254 -10.39 12.22 29.73
C GLN A 254 -10.78 13.71 29.59
N SER A 255 -10.60 14.50 30.65
CA SER A 255 -10.76 15.96 30.67
C SER A 255 -9.83 16.54 31.72
N CYS A 256 -9.16 17.64 31.41
CA CYS A 256 -8.33 18.38 32.36
C CYS A 256 -9.14 19.11 33.44
N ASP A 257 -10.45 19.27 33.25
CA ASP A 257 -11.36 19.94 34.19
C ASP A 257 -11.83 19.01 35.32
N SER A 258 -11.56 17.70 35.22
CA SER A 258 -12.01 16.70 36.19
C SER A 258 -11.12 15.45 36.14
N PRO A 259 -10.32 15.16 37.18
CA PRO A 259 -9.46 13.97 37.20
C PRO A 259 -10.33 12.71 37.07
N GLY A 260 -9.91 11.83 36.17
CA GLY A 260 -10.60 10.61 35.78
C GLY A 260 -9.58 9.59 35.28
N THR A 261 -10.03 8.39 34.92
CA THR A 261 -9.13 7.33 34.46
C THR A 261 -8.31 7.80 33.23
N PRO A 262 -6.97 7.68 33.28
CA PRO A 262 -6.09 7.89 32.13
C PRO A 262 -6.55 7.18 30.86
N LEU A 263 -6.40 7.84 29.73
CA LEU A 263 -6.50 7.20 28.41
C LEU A 263 -5.08 6.88 27.93
N GLY A 264 -4.74 5.60 27.78
CA GLY A 264 -3.42 5.19 27.30
C GLY A 264 -2.27 5.36 28.31
N SER A 265 -1.03 5.38 27.84
CA SER A 265 0.18 5.69 28.64
C SER A 265 1.20 6.51 27.84
N SER A 266 2.08 7.22 28.55
CA SER A 266 3.32 7.80 28.03
C SER A 266 4.49 7.27 28.86
N ASP A 267 5.57 6.90 28.20
CA ASP A 267 6.71 6.23 28.82
C ASP A 267 8.04 6.84 28.33
N GLU A 268 9.07 6.79 29.20
CA GLU A 268 10.44 7.32 29.02
C GLU A 268 10.58 8.87 28.94
N ALA A 269 9.66 9.56 28.28
CA ALA A 269 9.62 11.02 28.20
C ALA A 269 8.19 11.56 28.24
N ARG A 270 8.02 12.84 28.59
CA ARG A 270 6.76 13.56 28.39
C ARG A 270 6.42 13.56 26.91
N MET A 271 5.24 13.05 26.57
CA MET A 271 4.76 12.99 25.19
C MET A 271 3.77 14.11 24.89
N MET A 272 3.44 14.25 23.61
CA MET A 272 2.45 15.18 23.08
C MET A 272 1.55 14.45 22.09
N LEU A 273 0.32 14.93 21.99
CA LEU A 273 -0.65 14.44 21.01
C LEU A 273 -1.08 15.56 20.07
N ARG A 274 -1.33 15.16 18.83
CA ARG A 274 -2.03 15.96 17.83
C ARG A 274 -3.10 15.10 17.17
N VAL A 275 -4.30 15.67 17.03
CA VAL A 275 -5.41 15.04 16.32
C VAL A 275 -5.70 15.81 15.05
N CYS A 276 -5.81 15.08 13.95
CA CYS A 276 -6.08 15.60 12.61
C CYS A 276 -7.35 14.96 12.03
N ARG A 277 -8.05 15.66 11.14
CA ARG A 277 -9.23 15.14 10.43
C ARG A 277 -8.80 14.31 9.22
N GLY A 278 -9.45 13.16 9.02
CA GLY A 278 -9.14 12.22 7.94
C GLY A 278 -8.11 11.18 8.34
N ILE A 279 -7.52 10.52 7.34
CA ILE A 279 -6.56 9.41 7.51
C ILE A 279 -5.08 9.84 7.40
N ALA A 280 -4.86 11.14 7.22
CA ALA A 280 -3.55 11.76 7.08
C ALA A 280 -3.22 12.61 8.29
N GLY A 281 -1.93 12.74 8.59
CA GLY A 281 -1.44 13.74 9.54
C GLY A 281 -1.65 15.17 9.06
N CYS A 282 -1.30 16.13 9.92
CA CYS A 282 -1.47 17.55 9.66
C CYS A 282 -0.44 18.42 10.41
N ASN A 283 -0.11 19.54 9.80
CA ASN A 283 0.65 20.62 10.44
C ASN A 283 -0.27 21.42 11.38
N ASN A 284 0.29 22.16 12.34
CA ASN A 284 -0.43 22.89 13.37
C ASN A 284 -1.33 24.00 12.81
N ALA A 285 -0.94 24.59 11.68
CA ALA A 285 -1.72 25.63 10.97
C ALA A 285 -2.67 25.07 9.89
N ASP A 286 -2.80 23.74 9.76
CA ASP A 286 -3.63 23.10 8.73
C ASP A 286 -5.12 23.15 9.12
N ALA A 287 -6.02 23.37 8.16
CA ALA A 287 -7.47 23.35 8.39
C ALA A 287 -8.01 21.95 8.83
N ARG A 288 -7.20 20.90 8.68
CA ARG A 288 -7.46 19.54 9.19
C ARG A 288 -7.02 19.37 10.64
N HIS A 289 -6.25 20.29 11.22
CA HIS A 289 -5.93 20.28 12.65
C HIS A 289 -7.21 20.36 13.48
N VAL A 290 -7.36 19.43 14.42
CA VAL A 290 -8.53 19.37 15.31
C VAL A 290 -8.16 19.95 16.68
N ALA A 291 -7.07 19.45 17.25
CA ALA A 291 -6.47 19.95 18.49
C ALA A 291 -5.11 19.27 18.73
N SER A 292 -4.29 19.90 19.59
CA SER A 292 -3.06 19.32 20.14
C SER A 292 -3.08 19.39 21.67
N SER A 293 -2.26 18.58 22.34
CA SER A 293 -2.08 18.60 23.79
C SER A 293 -0.65 18.22 24.19
N GLN A 294 -0.18 18.83 25.28
CA GLN A 294 1.11 18.56 25.94
C GLN A 294 0.93 18.38 27.45
N GLY A 295 -0.24 17.89 27.86
CA GLY A 295 -0.64 17.76 29.26
C GLY A 295 -1.67 18.79 29.71
N CYS A 296 -2.31 18.51 30.84
CA CYS A 296 -3.28 19.40 31.47
C CYS A 296 -2.65 20.63 32.16
N SER A 297 -1.34 20.61 32.40
CA SER A 297 -0.53 21.77 32.78
C SER A 297 0.44 22.11 31.64
N PRO A 298 -0.02 22.78 30.56
CA PRO A 298 0.81 23.05 29.39
C PRO A 298 2.03 23.93 29.72
N GLU A 299 1.92 24.78 30.75
CA GLU A 299 2.99 25.63 31.28
C GLU A 299 4.11 24.85 31.99
N SER A 300 3.88 23.57 32.33
CA SER A 300 4.87 22.75 33.02
C SER A 300 6.13 22.61 32.19
N THR A 301 7.29 22.74 32.84
CA THR A 301 8.61 22.45 32.26
C THR A 301 9.14 21.09 32.66
N ASN A 302 8.36 20.27 33.38
CA ASN A 302 8.76 18.91 33.71
C ASN A 302 8.93 18.08 32.41
N PRO A 303 10.10 17.48 32.15
CA PRO A 303 10.32 16.63 30.97
C PRO A 303 9.82 15.19 31.16
N THR A 304 9.42 14.79 32.38
CA THR A 304 8.91 13.43 32.65
C THR A 304 7.39 13.33 32.48
N PRO A 305 6.86 12.15 32.12
CA PRO A 305 5.42 11.89 32.11
C PRO A 305 4.86 11.85 33.54
N ASP A 306 3.72 12.51 33.74
CA ASP A 306 2.93 12.58 34.98
C ASP A 306 1.48 13.01 34.66
N GLU A 307 0.55 12.91 35.62
CA GLU A 307 -0.89 13.24 35.41
C GLU A 307 -1.13 14.68 34.88
N ALA A 308 -0.21 15.61 35.14
CA ALA A 308 -0.28 16.99 34.67
C ALA A 308 0.43 17.23 33.33
N THR A 309 1.45 16.44 32.98
CA THR A 309 2.20 16.55 31.71
C THR A 309 1.73 15.59 30.62
N ASP A 310 1.04 14.51 30.96
CA ASP A 310 0.60 13.50 30.00
C ASP A 310 -0.57 14.00 29.13
N PRO A 311 -0.47 13.88 27.80
CA PRO A 311 -1.37 14.54 26.88
C PRO A 311 -2.74 13.86 26.81
N SER A 312 -3.78 14.69 26.74
CA SER A 312 -5.14 14.31 26.37
C SER A 312 -5.81 15.42 25.56
N VAL A 313 -6.63 15.01 24.58
CA VAL A 313 -7.34 15.88 23.65
C VAL A 313 -8.81 15.47 23.64
N ARG A 314 -9.71 16.44 23.83
CA ARG A 314 -11.17 16.24 23.75
C ARG A 314 -11.75 17.10 22.64
N PHE A 315 -12.51 16.50 21.73
CA PHE A 315 -13.06 17.20 20.55
C PHE A 315 -14.40 16.61 20.11
N THR A 316 -15.16 17.35 19.31
CA THR A 316 -16.45 16.92 18.76
C THR A 316 -16.29 16.51 17.29
N CYS A 317 -16.77 15.32 16.96
CA CYS A 317 -16.69 14.77 15.62
C CYS A 317 -17.66 15.46 14.65
N PRO A 318 -17.38 15.43 13.33
CA PRO A 318 -18.25 16.05 12.33
C PRO A 318 -19.69 15.54 12.41
N ALA A 319 -20.67 16.34 11.97
CA ALA A 319 -22.08 15.95 11.97
C ALA A 319 -22.42 14.74 11.05
N SER A 320 -21.48 14.34 10.19
CA SER A 320 -21.53 13.12 9.36
C SER A 320 -20.84 11.90 10.00
N GLY A 321 -20.16 12.08 11.13
CA GLY A 321 -19.08 11.21 11.57
C GLY A 321 -17.84 11.38 10.67
N GLY A 322 -16.76 10.66 10.96
CA GLY A 322 -15.58 10.67 10.11
C GLY A 322 -14.35 10.00 10.71
N TYR A 323 -13.33 9.86 9.86
CA TYR A 323 -12.01 9.44 10.29
C TYR A 323 -11.25 10.58 10.98
N PHE A 324 -10.41 10.21 11.93
CA PHE A 324 -9.40 11.07 12.53
C PHE A 324 -8.06 10.34 12.59
N THR A 325 -6.98 11.11 12.63
CA THR A 325 -5.61 10.65 12.75
C THR A 325 -5.06 11.13 14.08
N VAL A 326 -4.34 10.27 14.79
CA VAL A 326 -3.55 10.61 15.98
C VAL A 326 -2.08 10.59 15.62
N MET A 327 -1.37 11.63 16.02
CA MET A 327 0.07 11.78 15.91
C MET A 327 0.66 11.94 17.30
N THR A 328 1.81 11.32 17.55
CA THR A 328 2.53 11.34 18.82
C THR A 328 3.92 11.92 18.62
N ALA A 329 4.44 12.64 19.61
CA ALA A 329 5.81 13.16 19.61
C ALA A 329 6.31 13.37 21.03
N PRO A 330 7.60 13.14 21.35
CA PRO A 330 8.19 13.58 22.61
C PRO A 330 8.18 15.12 22.70
N TRP A 331 7.93 15.67 23.89
CA TRP A 331 7.74 17.12 24.10
C TRP A 331 8.95 17.96 23.70
N ASP A 332 10.15 17.44 23.95
CA ASP A 332 11.42 17.89 23.39
C ASP A 332 11.76 17.02 22.17
N SER A 333 12.25 17.59 21.08
CA SER A 333 12.56 16.83 19.86
C SER A 333 13.86 16.03 19.94
N GLU A 334 14.72 16.27 20.94
CA GLU A 334 15.97 15.55 21.12
C GLU A 334 15.86 14.29 22.01
N VAL A 335 14.73 14.11 22.72
CA VAL A 335 14.53 12.93 23.58
C VAL A 335 13.72 11.85 22.87
N ALA A 336 14.05 10.58 23.16
CA ALA A 336 13.20 9.45 22.80
C ALA A 336 12.09 9.28 23.85
N GLY A 337 10.94 8.77 23.40
CA GLY A 337 9.82 8.43 24.27
C GLY A 337 8.75 7.67 23.49
N THR A 338 7.92 6.93 24.22
CA THR A 338 6.85 6.11 23.62
C THR A 338 5.48 6.50 24.18
N ALA A 339 4.44 6.33 23.36
CA ALA A 339 3.08 6.70 23.71
C ALA A 339 2.13 5.61 23.22
N ASN A 340 1.37 5.01 24.15
CA ASN A 340 0.30 4.09 23.85
C ASN A 340 -1.02 4.88 23.86
N VAL A 341 -1.62 5.13 22.70
CA VAL A 341 -2.83 5.96 22.62
C VAL A 341 -4.08 5.19 23.07
N GLY A 342 -4.80 5.75 24.04
CA GLY A 342 -6.16 5.33 24.43
C GLY A 342 -7.24 6.27 23.92
N VAL A 343 -8.46 5.78 23.78
CA VAL A 343 -9.65 6.56 23.37
C VAL A 343 -10.84 6.32 24.28
N SER A 344 -11.75 7.30 24.36
CA SER A 344 -13.01 7.17 25.09
C SER A 344 -13.93 6.10 24.49
N ALA A 345 -14.79 5.48 25.31
CA ALA A 345 -15.73 4.43 24.89
C ALA A 345 -16.63 4.84 23.70
N GLY A 346 -16.95 3.87 22.83
CA GLY A 346 -17.71 4.07 21.60
C GLY A 346 -16.90 4.66 20.43
N VAL A 347 -15.57 4.67 20.54
CA VAL A 347 -14.64 5.09 19.49
C VAL A 347 -13.81 3.90 19.04
N GLN A 348 -13.61 3.77 17.74
CA GLN A 348 -12.77 2.72 17.16
C GLN A 348 -11.42 3.31 16.77
N ALA A 349 -10.38 3.02 17.55
CA ALA A 349 -9.00 3.33 17.24
C ALA A 349 -8.07 2.36 18.01
N PRO A 350 -6.99 1.83 17.38
CA PRO A 350 -6.68 1.94 15.96
C PRO A 350 -7.68 1.17 15.07
N LEU A 351 -7.77 1.57 13.80
CA LEU A 351 -8.52 0.84 12.77
C LEU A 351 -7.61 0.02 11.86
N SER A 352 -8.04 -1.20 11.54
CA SER A 352 -7.41 -2.04 10.51
C SER A 352 -7.52 -1.42 9.12
N GLU A 353 -6.63 -1.80 8.21
CA GLU A 353 -6.64 -1.35 6.81
C GLU A 353 -7.99 -1.63 6.14
N ARG A 354 -8.56 -2.81 6.37
CA ARG A 354 -9.90 -3.19 5.89
C ARG A 354 -11.00 -2.22 6.33
N SER A 355 -10.85 -1.62 7.52
CA SER A 355 -11.80 -0.67 8.09
C SER A 355 -11.60 0.75 7.57
N VAL A 356 -10.38 1.11 7.19
CA VAL A 356 -10.05 2.42 6.61
C VAL A 356 -10.34 2.44 5.10
N TYR A 357 -9.91 1.43 4.36
CA TYR A 357 -10.06 1.29 2.91
C TYR A 357 -11.23 0.36 2.58
N ARG A 358 -12.45 0.94 2.59
CA ARG A 358 -13.73 0.22 2.42
C ARG A 358 -14.34 0.34 1.03
N ILE A 359 -13.87 1.28 0.20
CA ILE A 359 -14.46 1.54 -1.11
C ILE A 359 -13.78 0.63 -2.15
N ARG A 360 -14.40 -0.51 -2.48
CA ARG A 360 -13.92 -1.36 -3.58
C ARG A 360 -14.00 -0.59 -4.90
N GLU A 361 -12.87 -0.48 -5.59
CA GLU A 361 -12.74 0.24 -6.86
C GLU A 361 -13.09 -0.67 -8.05
N GLY A 362 -12.47 -1.84 -8.09
CA GLY A 362 -12.41 -2.71 -9.26
C GLY A 362 -11.15 -3.58 -9.19
N ALA A 363 -10.85 -4.28 -10.28
CA ALA A 363 -9.61 -5.04 -10.42
C ALA A 363 -8.87 -4.70 -11.71
N PHE A 364 -7.55 -4.77 -11.61
CA PHE A 364 -6.58 -4.51 -12.67
C PHE A 364 -5.81 -5.81 -12.94
N TYR A 365 -5.68 -6.19 -14.20
CA TYR A 365 -5.10 -7.49 -14.59
C TYR A 365 -4.57 -7.44 -16.03
N GLY A 366 -3.78 -8.44 -16.41
CA GLY A 366 -3.15 -8.53 -17.72
C GLY A 366 -1.65 -8.77 -17.65
N ASN A 367 -0.96 -8.57 -18.77
CA ASN A 367 0.49 -8.61 -18.88
C ASN A 367 1.00 -7.49 -19.80
N LEU A 368 1.80 -6.56 -19.26
CA LEU A 368 2.41 -5.48 -20.04
C LEU A 368 3.79 -5.87 -20.59
N PHE A 369 4.28 -7.06 -20.25
CA PHE A 369 5.64 -7.51 -20.50
C PHE A 369 5.75 -8.53 -21.63
N GLY A 370 6.84 -8.44 -22.40
CA GLY A 370 7.10 -9.27 -23.57
C GLY A 370 6.79 -8.58 -24.89
N LYS A 371 7.33 -9.14 -25.97
CA LYS A 371 7.33 -8.54 -27.31
C LYS A 371 5.93 -8.23 -27.84
N ASP A 372 4.98 -9.13 -27.59
CA ASP A 372 3.62 -9.10 -28.17
C ASP A 372 2.61 -8.39 -27.23
N ALA A 373 3.04 -7.96 -26.03
CA ALA A 373 2.18 -7.23 -25.08
C ALA A 373 1.89 -5.79 -25.52
N LEU A 374 2.72 -5.22 -26.40
CA LEU A 374 2.63 -3.88 -26.94
C LEU A 374 2.08 -3.93 -28.38
N ARG A 375 1.28 -2.95 -28.79
CA ARG A 375 0.85 -2.81 -30.20
C ARG A 375 2.02 -2.51 -31.13
N ASP A 376 2.04 -3.18 -32.29
CA ASP A 376 3.07 -3.05 -33.35
C ASP A 376 3.33 -1.61 -33.84
N ASP A 377 2.36 -0.69 -33.72
CA ASP A 377 2.50 0.71 -34.14
C ASP A 377 3.07 1.63 -33.04
N ILE A 378 3.36 1.09 -31.85
CA ILE A 378 3.90 1.81 -30.70
C ILE A 378 5.35 1.39 -30.46
N ASN A 379 6.30 2.30 -30.70
CA ASN A 379 7.69 2.11 -30.31
C ASN A 379 8.34 3.43 -29.92
N VAL A 380 8.64 3.60 -28.63
CA VAL A 380 9.38 4.74 -28.09
C VAL A 380 10.87 4.44 -28.21
N THR A 381 11.65 5.37 -28.77
CA THR A 381 13.09 5.17 -28.95
C THR A 381 13.88 6.38 -28.45
N VAL A 382 14.95 6.12 -27.70
CA VAL A 382 15.97 7.14 -27.40
C VAL A 382 17.01 7.14 -28.53
N ARG A 383 17.32 8.32 -29.07
CA ARG A 383 18.32 8.52 -30.12
C ARG A 383 19.30 9.63 -29.74
N GLN A 384 20.59 9.46 -30.03
CA GLN A 384 21.55 10.56 -29.91
C GLN A 384 21.34 11.59 -31.03
N VAL A 385 21.35 12.88 -30.68
CA VAL A 385 21.18 13.98 -31.65
C VAL A 385 22.43 14.08 -32.53
N SER A 386 22.25 14.03 -33.85
CA SER A 386 23.35 14.07 -34.82
C SER A 386 24.21 15.34 -34.62
N GLY A 387 25.54 15.16 -34.62
CA GLY A 387 26.51 16.23 -34.39
C GLY A 387 26.61 16.73 -32.94
N GLN A 388 25.79 16.24 -32.01
CA GLN A 388 25.82 16.67 -30.60
C GLN A 388 26.20 15.49 -29.69
N ARG A 389 27.44 15.52 -29.15
CA ARG A 389 27.85 14.56 -28.11
C ARG A 389 27.02 14.79 -26.85
N ASN A 390 26.62 13.69 -26.20
CA ASN A 390 25.86 13.67 -24.95
C ASN A 390 24.46 14.29 -24.97
N LYS A 391 23.92 14.67 -26.15
CA LYS A 391 22.52 15.11 -26.27
C LYS A 391 21.68 14.01 -26.91
N TYR A 392 20.53 13.74 -26.29
CA TYR A 392 19.60 12.69 -26.70
C TYR A 392 18.21 13.27 -26.92
N GLU A 393 17.45 12.60 -27.77
CA GLU A 393 16.07 12.89 -28.11
C GLU A 393 15.26 11.62 -27.87
N VAL A 394 14.10 11.77 -27.21
CA VAL A 394 13.16 10.67 -26.99
C VAL A 394 12.04 10.80 -28.03
N ILE A 395 12.00 9.86 -28.96
CA ILE A 395 11.00 9.82 -30.03
C ILE A 395 9.83 8.99 -29.51
N ARG A 396 8.68 9.63 -29.31
CA ARG A 396 7.42 8.97 -28.90
C ARG A 396 6.47 8.82 -30.09
N PRO A 397 5.52 7.87 -30.04
CA PRO A 397 4.39 7.81 -30.96
C PRO A 397 3.60 9.13 -31.00
N ARG A 398 2.80 9.33 -32.04
CA ARG A 398 1.84 10.45 -32.08
C ARG A 398 0.75 10.20 -31.03
N SER A 399 0.47 11.21 -30.21
CA SER A 399 -0.72 11.30 -29.36
C SER A 399 -1.75 12.22 -30.04
N PRO A 400 -3.07 12.01 -29.85
CA PRO A 400 -3.69 10.95 -29.04
C PRO A 400 -3.81 9.60 -29.77
N GLN A 401 -3.67 8.52 -29.01
CA GLN A 401 -3.95 7.14 -29.41
C GLN A 401 -5.40 6.79 -29.09
N THR A 402 -6.13 6.25 -30.08
CA THR A 402 -7.57 5.95 -29.99
C THR A 402 -7.90 4.54 -29.51
N ALA A 403 -6.90 3.66 -29.46
CA ALA A 403 -6.98 2.35 -28.83
C ALA A 403 -6.01 2.30 -27.63
N PRO A 404 -6.20 1.38 -26.66
CA PRO A 404 -5.22 1.13 -25.61
C PRO A 404 -3.82 0.87 -26.20
N ILE A 405 -2.77 1.18 -25.43
CA ILE A 405 -1.39 1.02 -25.89
C ILE A 405 -0.93 -0.44 -25.86
N PHE A 406 -1.30 -1.15 -24.81
CA PHE A 406 -0.98 -2.56 -24.62
C PHE A 406 -2.15 -3.42 -25.09
N ASN A 407 -1.85 -4.60 -25.62
CA ASN A 407 -2.82 -5.56 -26.14
C ASN A 407 -3.57 -6.24 -24.98
N ASP A 408 -2.82 -6.71 -23.97
CA ASP A 408 -3.31 -7.55 -22.88
C ASP A 408 -3.32 -6.85 -21.52
N LEU A 409 -3.83 -5.63 -21.47
CA LEU A 409 -4.09 -4.91 -20.21
C LEU A 409 -5.58 -4.64 -20.05
N TYR A 410 -6.11 -5.02 -18.88
CA TYR A 410 -7.53 -5.04 -18.62
C TYR A 410 -7.85 -4.42 -17.25
N ALA A 411 -9.02 -3.80 -17.17
CA ALA A 411 -9.57 -3.29 -15.92
C ALA A 411 -11.08 -3.54 -15.87
N CYS A 412 -11.58 -4.03 -14.74
CA CYS A 412 -13.01 -4.10 -14.46
C CYS A 412 -13.35 -3.20 -13.26
N TYR A 413 -14.62 -2.80 -13.13
CA TYR A 413 -15.07 -1.91 -12.05
C TYR A 413 -16.02 -2.60 -11.06
N ASP A 414 -16.03 -2.13 -9.82
CA ASP A 414 -17.00 -2.57 -8.81
C ASP A 414 -18.45 -2.21 -9.22
N PRO A 415 -19.43 -3.13 -9.15
CA PRO A 415 -20.82 -2.84 -9.54
C PRO A 415 -21.54 -1.80 -8.66
N GLY A 416 -20.94 -1.39 -7.53
CA GLY A 416 -21.44 -0.33 -6.67
C GLY A 416 -21.28 1.09 -7.24
N TRP A 417 -20.50 1.30 -8.29
CA TRP A 417 -20.42 2.59 -8.98
C TRP A 417 -21.70 2.90 -9.77
N VAL A 418 -22.11 4.18 -9.80
CA VAL A 418 -23.19 4.65 -10.69
C VAL A 418 -22.70 4.70 -12.14
N TYR A 419 -21.50 5.25 -12.37
CA TYR A 419 -20.89 5.42 -13.69
C TYR A 419 -19.61 4.58 -13.86
N GLY A 420 -19.61 3.34 -13.38
CA GLY A 420 -18.39 2.50 -13.25
C GLY A 420 -17.53 2.41 -14.51
N MET A 421 -18.12 2.31 -15.70
CA MET A 421 -17.37 2.31 -16.97
C MET A 421 -16.64 3.63 -17.23
N ALA A 422 -17.30 4.77 -16.98
CA ALA A 422 -16.69 6.09 -17.14
C ALA A 422 -15.62 6.35 -16.07
N TYR A 423 -15.88 5.92 -14.83
CA TYR A 423 -14.90 5.95 -13.74
C TYR A 423 -13.65 5.12 -14.07
N ALA A 424 -13.79 3.85 -14.46
CA ALA A 424 -12.64 3.02 -14.82
C ALA A 424 -11.89 3.55 -16.05
N THR A 425 -12.60 4.10 -17.04
CA THR A 425 -11.98 4.80 -18.19
C THR A 425 -11.18 6.02 -17.71
N TYR A 426 -11.71 6.78 -16.74
CA TYR A 426 -10.99 7.89 -16.10
C TYR A 426 -9.70 7.44 -15.39
N ARG A 427 -9.72 6.24 -14.79
CA ARG A 427 -8.57 5.66 -14.08
C ARG A 427 -7.45 5.17 -14.99
N VAL A 428 -7.75 4.59 -16.15
CA VAL A 428 -6.74 3.95 -17.04
C VAL A 428 -6.30 4.80 -18.24
N CYS A 429 -6.90 5.96 -18.49
CA CYS A 429 -6.60 6.79 -19.66
C CYS A 429 -5.96 8.15 -19.32
N ALA A 430 -4.98 8.60 -20.13
CA ALA A 430 -4.40 9.93 -19.98
C ALA A 430 -5.38 11.03 -20.43
N LEU A 431 -6.22 10.74 -21.43
CA LEU A 431 -7.25 11.63 -21.98
C LEU A 431 -8.64 10.99 -21.83
N PRO A 432 -9.20 10.94 -20.61
CA PRO A 432 -10.36 10.11 -20.32
C PRO A 432 -11.68 10.66 -20.88
N GLY A 433 -11.81 11.98 -21.03
CA GLY A 433 -12.98 12.60 -21.68
C GLY A 433 -13.12 12.25 -23.17
N SER A 434 -12.06 11.76 -23.81
CA SER A 434 -12.06 11.23 -25.18
C SER A 434 -11.74 9.73 -25.28
N GLY A 435 -11.53 9.05 -24.15
CA GLY A 435 -11.13 7.62 -24.12
C GLY A 435 -9.80 7.34 -24.82
N GLN A 436 -8.84 8.27 -24.75
CA GLN A 436 -7.58 8.24 -25.51
C GLN A 436 -6.35 8.11 -24.60
N ASP A 437 -5.24 7.62 -25.19
CA ASP A 437 -3.97 7.34 -24.50
C ASP A 437 -4.20 6.44 -23.26
N CYS A 438 -4.90 5.32 -23.46
CA CYS A 438 -5.28 4.38 -22.41
C CYS A 438 -4.22 3.28 -22.20
N ALA A 439 -3.93 2.97 -20.93
CA ALA A 439 -3.09 1.84 -20.55
C ALA A 439 -3.79 0.50 -20.79
N ALA A 440 -5.08 0.44 -20.48
CA ALA A 440 -5.86 -0.79 -20.42
C ALA A 440 -7.24 -0.64 -21.07
N LYS A 441 -7.84 -1.78 -21.43
CA LYS A 441 -9.23 -1.88 -21.87
C LYS A 441 -10.15 -2.11 -20.67
N VAL A 442 -11.18 -1.28 -20.53
CA VAL A 442 -12.23 -1.50 -19.52
C VAL A 442 -13.16 -2.63 -20.00
N THR A 443 -13.20 -3.74 -19.27
CA THR A 443 -13.92 -4.96 -19.66
C THR A 443 -15.38 -5.00 -19.19
N GLY A 444 -15.72 -4.27 -18.13
CA GLY A 444 -17.07 -4.18 -17.59
C GLY A 444 -17.11 -4.24 -16.06
N PRO A 445 -18.24 -4.61 -15.44
CA PRO A 445 -18.28 -4.84 -14.00
C PRO A 445 -17.49 -6.11 -13.65
N CYS A 446 -16.65 -6.06 -12.61
CA CYS A 446 -15.93 -7.23 -12.12
C CYS A 446 -16.89 -8.33 -11.67
N TRP A 447 -17.99 -7.95 -11.03
CA TRP A 447 -18.94 -8.88 -10.44
C TRP A 447 -20.39 -8.51 -10.70
N ASN A 448 -21.27 -9.50 -10.64
CA ASN A 448 -22.71 -9.31 -10.67
C ASN A 448 -23.40 -10.38 -9.81
N THR A 449 -24.42 -9.98 -9.06
CA THR A 449 -25.22 -10.89 -8.23
C THR A 449 -26.27 -11.64 -9.05
N ASP A 450 -26.65 -11.14 -10.23
CA ASP A 450 -27.38 -11.90 -11.22
C ASP A 450 -26.40 -12.80 -12.00
N PRO A 451 -26.50 -14.13 -11.91
CA PRO A 451 -25.58 -15.05 -12.58
C PRO A 451 -25.72 -15.05 -14.11
N GLN A 452 -26.80 -14.49 -14.66
CA GLN A 452 -27.02 -14.33 -16.11
C GLN A 452 -26.50 -13.00 -16.64
N ALA A 453 -26.27 -12.01 -15.77
CA ALA A 453 -25.76 -10.72 -16.18
C ALA A 453 -24.23 -10.74 -16.35
N PRO A 454 -23.66 -9.90 -17.23
CA PRO A 454 -22.22 -9.85 -17.42
C PRO A 454 -21.48 -9.55 -16.12
N ARG A 455 -20.45 -10.34 -15.85
CA ARG A 455 -19.39 -10.14 -14.86
C ARG A 455 -18.07 -10.54 -15.48
N GLN A 456 -16.98 -9.92 -15.03
CA GLN A 456 -15.66 -10.20 -15.57
C GLN A 456 -14.81 -11.09 -14.67
N CYS A 457 -15.16 -11.34 -13.41
CA CYS A 457 -14.41 -12.20 -12.51
C CYS A 457 -15.31 -13.29 -11.92
N ASP A 458 -14.77 -14.49 -11.71
CA ASP A 458 -15.52 -15.63 -11.18
C ASP A 458 -15.56 -15.70 -9.64
N GLN A 459 -14.76 -14.86 -8.96
CA GLN A 459 -14.68 -14.79 -7.50
C GLN A 459 -14.84 -13.34 -7.02
N GLN A 460 -15.53 -13.14 -5.89
CA GLN A 460 -15.76 -11.83 -5.23
C GLN A 460 -14.98 -11.69 -3.89
N ASP A 461 -14.41 -12.80 -3.45
CA ASP A 461 -13.53 -13.02 -2.30
C ASP A 461 -12.75 -14.30 -2.66
N GLY A 462 -11.43 -14.23 -2.74
CA GLY A 462 -10.57 -15.34 -3.12
C GLY A 462 -10.45 -16.42 -2.02
N PRO A 463 -9.94 -17.62 -2.37
CA PRO A 463 -9.83 -18.74 -1.43
C PRO A 463 -8.67 -18.68 -0.40
N LEU A 464 -7.63 -17.86 -0.56
CA LEU A 464 -6.45 -17.84 0.31
C LEU A 464 -6.60 -16.89 1.50
N LEU A 465 -7.26 -15.73 1.33
CA LEU A 465 -7.48 -14.74 2.40
C LEU A 465 -8.95 -14.31 2.53
N SER A 466 -9.80 -15.23 2.98
CA SER A 466 -11.24 -14.96 3.06
C SER A 466 -11.62 -13.70 3.86
N GLY A 467 -12.54 -12.94 3.28
CA GLY A 467 -13.10 -11.70 3.79
C GLY A 467 -12.31 -10.45 3.41
N ASP A 468 -11.19 -10.55 2.67
CA ASP A 468 -10.49 -9.39 2.13
C ASP A 468 -11.23 -8.77 0.94
N GLY A 469 -12.06 -9.57 0.27
CA GLY A 469 -12.90 -9.19 -0.84
C GLY A 469 -12.12 -8.78 -2.07
N ASP A 470 -11.04 -9.48 -2.41
CA ASP A 470 -10.46 -9.36 -3.74
C ASP A 470 -11.36 -10.01 -4.82
N PHE A 471 -11.16 -9.66 -6.08
CA PHE A 471 -11.72 -10.35 -7.22
C PHE A 471 -10.68 -11.33 -7.76
N GLY A 472 -11.04 -12.60 -7.91
CA GLY A 472 -10.20 -13.64 -8.51
C GLY A 472 -10.75 -14.15 -9.83
N LYS A 473 -9.89 -14.74 -10.67
CA LYS A 473 -10.23 -15.36 -11.96
C LYS A 473 -10.98 -14.41 -12.89
N CYS A 474 -10.29 -13.34 -13.29
CA CYS A 474 -10.86 -12.33 -14.17
C CYS A 474 -10.66 -12.68 -15.65
N HIS A 475 -11.63 -12.37 -16.49
CA HIS A 475 -11.70 -12.73 -17.90
C HIS A 475 -11.38 -11.53 -18.77
N ASP A 476 -10.68 -11.78 -19.88
CA ASP A 476 -10.54 -10.78 -20.93
C ASP A 476 -11.71 -10.84 -21.94
N PRO A 477 -11.80 -9.91 -22.91
CA PRO A 477 -12.85 -9.91 -23.94
C PRO A 477 -12.84 -11.13 -24.88
N SER A 478 -11.79 -11.95 -24.85
CA SER A 478 -11.67 -13.22 -25.57
C SER A 478 -12.03 -14.42 -24.68
N ASN A 479 -12.43 -14.18 -23.43
CA ASN A 479 -12.77 -15.16 -22.40
C ASN A 479 -11.56 -16.02 -21.95
N ASN A 480 -10.33 -15.50 -22.01
CA ASN A 480 -9.19 -16.13 -21.32
C ASN A 480 -9.20 -15.72 -19.83
N VAL A 481 -8.84 -16.66 -18.95
CA VAL A 481 -8.79 -16.44 -17.49
C VAL A 481 -7.42 -15.91 -17.08
N TRP A 482 -7.44 -14.89 -16.23
CA TRP A 482 -6.31 -14.28 -15.54
C TRP A 482 -6.45 -14.57 -14.04
N GLU A 483 -5.48 -15.31 -13.49
CA GLU A 483 -5.47 -15.79 -12.10
C GLU A 483 -4.81 -14.79 -11.15
N GLU A 484 -4.15 -13.76 -11.71
CA GLU A 484 -3.34 -12.77 -10.99
C GLU A 484 -3.89 -11.32 -11.01
N PRO A 485 -5.21 -11.07 -10.85
CA PRO A 485 -5.73 -9.72 -10.72
C PRO A 485 -5.34 -9.07 -9.39
N VAL A 486 -5.23 -7.74 -9.38
CA VAL A 486 -5.15 -6.93 -8.15
C VAL A 486 -6.40 -6.09 -8.03
N THR A 487 -7.10 -6.27 -6.91
CA THR A 487 -8.28 -5.49 -6.52
C THR A 487 -7.85 -4.30 -5.68
N VAL A 488 -8.39 -3.12 -6.00
CA VAL A 488 -8.06 -1.88 -5.29
C VAL A 488 -9.21 -1.47 -4.38
N TYR A 489 -8.86 -1.02 -3.18
CA TYR A 489 -9.73 -0.38 -2.22
C TYR A 489 -9.25 1.03 -1.87
N LEU A 490 -10.18 1.98 -1.88
CA LEU A 490 -9.97 3.39 -1.55
C LEU A 490 -10.53 3.74 -0.17
N ASN A 491 -10.04 4.83 0.43
CA ASN A 491 -10.63 5.40 1.64
C ASN A 491 -11.93 6.16 1.32
N GLY A 492 -11.85 7.10 0.39
CA GLY A 492 -12.97 7.84 -0.18
C GLY A 492 -13.19 7.52 -1.65
N ALA A 493 -14.46 7.53 -2.08
CA ALA A 493 -14.84 7.19 -3.44
C ALA A 493 -14.29 8.15 -4.51
N CYS A 494 -14.04 9.40 -4.13
CA CYS A 494 -13.61 10.47 -5.03
C CYS A 494 -12.11 10.79 -4.92
N ASP A 495 -11.33 10.04 -4.14
CA ASP A 495 -9.91 10.36 -3.88
C ASP A 495 -9.08 10.42 -5.17
N LEU A 496 -9.50 9.68 -6.20
CA LEU A 496 -8.82 9.54 -7.50
C LEU A 496 -9.46 10.36 -8.64
N VAL A 497 -10.33 11.31 -8.30
CA VAL A 497 -11.13 12.07 -9.27
C VAL A 497 -11.05 13.56 -8.98
N ASP A 498 -10.71 14.35 -9.99
CA ASP A 498 -10.63 15.81 -9.83
C ASP A 498 -12.02 16.46 -9.58
N ASP A 499 -12.00 17.68 -9.03
CA ASP A 499 -13.23 18.40 -8.64
C ASP A 499 -14.23 18.60 -9.79
N ALA A 500 -13.76 18.66 -11.04
CA ALA A 500 -14.61 18.84 -12.22
C ALA A 500 -15.32 17.55 -12.67
N HIS A 501 -14.88 16.38 -12.18
CA HIS A 501 -15.42 15.06 -12.54
C HIS A 501 -16.01 14.30 -11.35
N ARG A 502 -16.29 14.97 -10.21
CA ARG A 502 -16.86 14.37 -8.99
C ARG A 502 -18.21 13.64 -9.17
N ASP A 503 -18.86 13.74 -10.31
CA ASP A 503 -20.02 12.91 -10.63
C ASP A 503 -19.63 11.45 -10.94
N LEU A 504 -18.44 11.21 -11.49
CA LEU A 504 -17.95 9.86 -11.84
C LEU A 504 -17.81 8.95 -10.60
N CYS A 505 -17.37 9.49 -9.47
CA CYS A 505 -17.19 8.77 -8.21
C CYS A 505 -18.50 8.55 -7.41
N LYS A 506 -19.68 8.84 -7.98
CA LYS A 506 -20.95 8.54 -7.30
C LYS A 506 -21.14 7.03 -7.15
N ARG A 507 -21.42 6.58 -5.92
CA ARG A 507 -21.79 5.20 -5.60
C ARG A 507 -23.31 5.04 -5.46
N ARG A 508 -23.81 3.85 -5.78
CA ARG A 508 -25.21 3.44 -5.60
C ARG A 508 -25.55 3.28 -4.11
N SER A 509 -24.55 2.89 -3.33
CA SER A 509 -24.57 2.79 -1.87
C SER A 509 -23.15 3.02 -1.36
N GLU A 510 -23.01 3.85 -0.33
CA GLU A 510 -21.77 3.93 0.43
C GLU A 510 -21.62 2.70 1.35
N PRO A 511 -20.40 2.18 1.56
CA PRO A 511 -20.16 1.15 2.56
C PRO A 511 -20.53 1.66 3.96
N ALA A 512 -21.22 0.83 4.74
CA ALA A 512 -21.54 1.12 6.13
C ALA A 512 -20.26 1.54 6.90
N PRO A 513 -20.33 2.52 7.82
CA PRO A 513 -19.18 2.95 8.62
C PRO A 513 -18.47 1.79 9.31
N PRO A 514 -17.19 1.97 9.73
CA PRO A 514 -16.50 0.98 10.55
C PRO A 514 -17.39 0.52 11.71
N LEU A 515 -17.69 -0.77 11.76
CA LEU A 515 -18.46 -1.38 12.84
C LEU A 515 -17.49 -1.77 13.95
N GLU A 516 -17.92 -1.67 15.20
CA GLU A 516 -17.15 -2.23 16.31
C GLU A 516 -16.98 -3.73 16.05
N ASP A 517 -15.72 -4.17 15.90
CA ASP A 517 -15.40 -5.56 15.62
C ASP A 517 -15.55 -6.39 16.91
N SER A 518 -16.81 -6.58 17.28
CA SER A 518 -17.31 -7.24 18.50
C SER A 518 -16.92 -8.73 18.62
N ARG A 519 -16.04 -9.21 17.74
CA ARG A 519 -15.49 -10.57 17.70
C ARG A 519 -14.13 -10.72 18.39
N SER A 520 -13.51 -9.63 18.84
CA SER A 520 -12.33 -9.65 19.73
C SER A 520 -12.70 -9.66 21.22
N ALA A 521 -13.99 -9.78 21.57
CA ALA A 521 -14.39 -10.15 22.92
C ALA A 521 -14.02 -11.63 23.18
N PRO A 522 -13.16 -11.95 24.17
CA PRO A 522 -12.83 -13.34 24.48
C PRO A 522 -14.09 -14.08 24.93
N GLY A 523 -14.48 -15.09 24.16
CA GLY A 523 -15.67 -15.88 24.42
C GLY A 523 -15.57 -16.58 25.78
N LYS A 524 -16.54 -16.34 26.66
CA LYS A 524 -16.70 -17.09 27.90
C LYS A 524 -16.82 -18.59 27.58
N ARG A 525 -15.88 -19.37 28.10
CA ARG A 525 -16.04 -20.78 28.44
C ARG A 525 -15.59 -20.96 29.89
#